data_AF-A0AAV9DDL0-F1
#
_entry.id   AF-A0AAV9DDL0-F1
#
_cell.length_a   1.000
_cell.length_b   1.000
_cell.length_c   1.000
_cell.angle_alpha   90.00
_cell.angle_beta   90.00
_cell.angle_gamma   90.00
#
_symmetry.space_group_name_H-M   'P 1'
#
loop_
_entity.id
_entity.type
_entity.pdbx_description
1 polymer ?
#
loop_
_entity_poly.entity_id
_entity_poly.type
_entity_poly.pdbx_seq_one_letter_code
_entity_poly.pdbx_strand_id
1 'polypeptide(L)'
;MEGSSKSIAHDVGGAEIDALRFGLNGVKSDIIASHPLQSLHQSITKNQEDLKKTVLASTYGAAFPLKMDLDRQILSRFQRPPGLPSSMLGYEALTGGLDDFQIEDYFIDPQDSETFRPQDMHHGMEVRLGISKGPVCPSFI
;
A
#
# COMPACT_ATOMS: atom_id res chain seq x y z
N MET A 1 15.57 26.35 -3.32
CA MET A 1 15.04 26.75 -2.01
C MET A 1 15.11 25.53 -1.11
N GLU A 2 15.71 25.72 0.06
CA GLU A 2 16.38 24.72 0.92
C GLU A 2 15.59 23.44 1.23
N GLY A 3 16.25 22.30 1.05
CA GLY A 3 15.85 21.04 1.67
C GLY A 3 16.33 21.01 3.12
N SER A 4 15.42 21.24 4.05
CA SER A 4 15.65 21.03 5.48
C SER A 4 16.05 19.57 5.74
N SER A 5 17.31 19.36 6.11
CA SER A 5 17.80 18.09 6.65
C SER A 5 17.15 17.84 8.01
N LYS A 6 16.25 16.85 8.08
CA LYS A 6 15.70 16.37 9.36
C LYS A 6 16.73 15.42 9.99
N SER A 7 17.72 15.98 10.68
CA SER A 7 18.54 15.20 11.60
C SER A 7 17.73 14.87 12.84
N ILE A 8 17.76 13.60 13.26
CA ILE A 8 17.16 13.18 14.52
C ILE A 8 18.05 13.68 15.66
N ALA A 9 17.53 14.61 16.47
CA ALA A 9 18.00 14.77 17.84
C ALA A 9 17.39 13.63 18.66
N HIS A 10 18.16 12.56 18.89
CA HIS A 10 17.84 11.62 19.96
C HIS A 10 18.26 12.25 21.28
N ASP A 11 17.42 13.13 21.80
CA ASP A 11 17.41 13.44 23.22
C ASP A 11 16.11 14.12 23.59
N VAL A 12 15.11 13.38 24.09
CA VAL A 12 14.14 13.97 25.03
C VAL A 12 13.72 12.89 26.03
N GLY A 13 14.70 12.31 26.71
CA GLY A 13 14.48 11.79 28.05
C GLY A 13 14.79 12.91 29.04
N GLY A 14 13.84 13.83 29.28
CA GLY A 14 13.95 14.75 30.42
C GLY A 14 13.86 16.25 30.16
N ALA A 15 12.95 16.70 29.30
CA ALA A 15 12.43 18.07 29.41
C ALA A 15 10.95 17.99 29.72
N GLU A 16 10.58 18.34 30.95
CA GLU A 16 9.19 18.54 31.35
C GLU A 16 8.56 19.56 30.40
N ILE A 17 7.75 19.10 29.45
CA ILE A 17 7.03 19.97 28.53
C ILE A 17 5.91 20.64 29.33
N ASP A 18 5.98 21.97 29.48
CA ASP A 18 5.00 22.78 30.22
C ASP A 18 3.61 22.68 29.57
N ALA A 19 2.75 21.83 30.15
CA ALA A 19 1.41 21.55 29.64
C ALA A 19 0.48 22.77 29.65
N LEU A 20 0.75 23.80 30.46
CA LEU A 20 -0.05 25.03 30.49
C LEU A 20 0.29 25.98 29.33
N ARG A 21 1.51 25.89 28.79
CA ARG A 21 1.96 26.68 27.64
C ARG A 21 1.80 25.96 26.31
N PHE A 22 2.06 24.66 26.31
CA PHE A 22 2.12 23.86 25.07
C PHE A 22 0.93 22.92 24.90
N GLY A 23 0.02 22.87 25.87
CA GLY A 23 -1.15 21.98 25.87
C GLY A 23 -0.80 20.57 26.33
N LEU A 24 -1.84 19.78 26.61
CA LEU A 24 -1.68 18.35 26.92
C LEU A 24 -1.09 17.61 25.71
N ASN A 25 -0.05 16.80 25.93
CA ASN A 25 0.50 15.91 24.92
C ASN A 25 -0.62 15.01 24.36
N GLY A 26 -1.06 15.28 23.13
CA GLY A 26 -2.02 14.44 22.42
C GLY A 26 -1.32 13.27 21.75
N VAL A 27 -2.08 12.25 21.33
CA VAL A 27 -1.56 11.04 20.62
C VAL A 27 -0.58 11.37 19.48
N LYS A 28 -0.68 12.56 18.88
CA LYS A 28 0.25 13.06 17.85
C LYS A 28 1.70 13.23 18.31
N SER A 29 1.97 13.51 19.60
CA SER A 29 3.33 13.62 20.13
C SER A 29 3.99 12.25 20.33
N ASP A 30 3.19 11.20 20.50
CA ASP A 30 3.65 9.81 20.63
C ASP A 30 3.87 9.14 19.27
N ILE A 31 3.51 9.81 18.16
CA ILE A 31 3.83 9.36 16.82
C ILE A 31 5.33 9.60 16.62
N ILE A 32 6.12 8.57 16.90
CA ILE A 32 7.54 8.51 16.58
C ILE A 32 7.70 8.83 15.09
N ALA A 33 8.56 9.81 14.76
CA ALA A 33 8.88 10.12 13.38
C ALA A 33 9.40 8.86 12.68
N SER A 34 8.91 8.57 11.47
CA SER A 34 9.40 7.46 10.65
C SER A 34 10.92 7.52 10.53
N HIS A 35 11.55 6.34 10.52
CA HIS A 35 13.00 6.23 10.38
C HIS A 35 13.49 7.09 9.20
N PRO A 36 14.60 7.84 9.31
CA PRO A 36 15.00 8.82 8.31
C PRO A 36 15.25 8.17 6.96
N LEU A 37 15.79 6.94 6.97
CA LEU A 37 15.98 6.14 5.75
C LEU A 37 14.65 5.77 5.08
N GLN A 38 13.62 5.43 5.87
CA GLN A 38 12.30 5.10 5.33
C GLN A 38 11.68 6.33 4.67
N SER A 39 11.78 7.48 5.33
CA SER A 39 11.30 8.76 4.81
C SER A 39 12.03 9.14 3.51
N LEU A 40 13.35 8.95 3.48
CA LEU A 40 14.17 9.16 2.29
C LEU A 40 13.73 8.24 1.14
N HIS A 41 13.58 6.95 1.40
CA HIS A 41 13.15 5.97 0.40
C HIS A 41 11.79 6.33 -0.22
N GLN A 42 10.80 6.64 0.63
CA GLN A 42 9.47 7.08 0.18
C GLN A 42 9.52 8.37 -0.67
N SER A 43 10.42 9.30 -0.31
CA SER A 43 10.59 10.53 -1.07
C SER A 43 11.22 10.28 -2.45
N ILE A 44 12.19 9.37 -2.53
CA ILE A 44 12.88 9.02 -3.77
C ILE A 44 11.90 8.36 -4.75
N THR A 45 11.13 7.39 -4.29
CA THR A 45 10.15 6.70 -5.15
C THR A 45 9.12 7.67 -5.71
N LYS A 46 8.55 8.53 -4.85
CA LYS A 46 7.59 9.55 -5.27
C LYS A 46 8.19 10.53 -6.27
N ASN A 47 9.38 11.07 -5.99
CA ASN A 47 10.05 12.00 -6.89
C ASN A 47 10.35 11.34 -8.25
N GLN A 48 10.74 10.06 -8.26
CA GLN A 48 10.98 9.32 -9.50
C GLN A 48 9.70 9.13 -10.31
N GLU A 49 8.56 8.83 -9.68
CA GLU A 49 7.26 8.75 -10.36
C GLU A 49 6.85 10.11 -10.96
N ASP A 50 7.00 11.20 -10.21
CA ASP A 50 6.70 12.55 -10.68
C ASP A 50 7.58 12.95 -11.88
N LEU A 51 8.88 12.64 -11.81
CA LEU A 51 9.80 12.85 -12.94
C LEU A 51 9.39 12.02 -14.16
N LYS A 52 9.06 10.73 -14.00
CA LYS A 52 8.56 9.89 -15.10
C LYS A 52 7.30 10.48 -15.73
N LYS A 53 6.35 10.96 -14.92
CA LYS A 53 5.11 11.61 -15.41
C LYS A 53 5.39 12.87 -16.21
N THR A 54 6.28 13.74 -15.74
CA THR A 54 6.64 14.98 -16.46
C THR A 54 7.33 14.69 -17.79
N VAL A 55 8.22 13.69 -17.84
CA VAL A 55 8.85 13.22 -19.08
C VAL A 55 7.80 12.69 -20.05
N LEU A 56 6.90 11.80 -19.61
CA LEU A 56 5.84 11.23 -20.43
C LEU A 56 4.87 12.29 -20.98
N ALA A 57 4.49 13.26 -20.15
CA ALA A 57 3.67 14.38 -20.58
C ALA A 57 4.36 15.22 -21.66
N SER A 58 5.68 15.39 -21.55
CA SER A 58 6.48 16.13 -22.52
C SER A 58 6.66 15.38 -23.83
N THR A 59 6.78 14.05 -23.81
CA THR A 59 7.01 13.23 -25.02
C THR A 59 5.72 12.88 -25.76
N TYR A 60 4.66 12.53 -25.04
CA TYR A 60 3.42 11.98 -25.61
C TYR A 60 2.19 12.88 -25.39
N GLY A 61 2.36 14.01 -24.69
CA GLY A 61 1.29 14.94 -24.34
C GLY A 61 0.61 14.63 -23.00
N ALA A 62 -0.14 15.60 -22.50
CA ALA A 62 -0.75 15.55 -21.16
C ALA A 62 -1.79 14.43 -20.96
N ALA A 63 -2.40 13.92 -22.04
CA ALA A 63 -3.43 12.88 -21.95
C ALA A 63 -2.86 11.49 -21.59
N PHE A 64 -1.61 11.22 -21.97
CA PHE A 64 -0.98 9.91 -21.74
C PHE A 64 -0.78 9.55 -20.26
N PRO A 65 -0.17 10.40 -19.41
CA PRO A 65 -0.04 10.11 -17.98
C PRO A 65 -1.40 10.02 -17.28
N LEU A 66 -2.40 10.80 -17.72
CA LEU A 66 -3.77 10.70 -17.19
C LEU A 66 -4.40 9.34 -17.49
N LYS A 67 -4.22 8.82 -18.71
CA LYS A 67 -4.66 7.47 -19.06
C LYS A 67 -3.97 6.43 -18.16
N MET A 68 -2.65 6.53 -18.00
CA MET A 68 -1.92 5.59 -17.13
C MET A 68 -2.40 5.64 -15.68
N ASP A 69 -2.73 6.81 -15.15
CA ASP A 69 -3.28 6.96 -13.81
C ASP A 69 -4.68 6.32 -13.69
N LEU A 70 -5.51 6.42 -14.74
CA LEU A 70 -6.80 5.71 -14.79
C LEU A 70 -6.61 4.19 -14.86
N ASP A 71 -5.74 3.71 -15.74
CA ASP A 71 -5.43 2.28 -15.88
C ASP A 71 -4.92 1.72 -14.55
N ARG A 72 -4.06 2.47 -13.84
CA ARG A 72 -3.56 2.13 -12.51
C ARG A 72 -4.68 1.99 -11.48
N GLN A 73 -5.67 2.89 -11.48
CA GLN A 73 -6.82 2.83 -10.57
C GLN A 73 -7.78 1.69 -10.88
N ILE A 74 -7.89 1.30 -12.15
CA ILE A 74 -8.74 0.17 -12.57
C ILE A 74 -8.06 -1.14 -12.17
N LEU A 75 -6.77 -1.28 -12.47
CA LEU A 75 -5.99 -2.49 -12.21
C LEU A 75 -5.68 -2.69 -10.73
N SER A 76 -5.67 -1.62 -9.92
CA SER A 76 -5.50 -1.73 -8.47
C SER A 76 -6.70 -2.35 -7.74
N ARG A 77 -7.82 -2.59 -8.43
CA ARG A 77 -9.05 -3.11 -7.82
C ARG A 77 -9.28 -4.56 -8.22
N PHE A 78 -9.61 -5.39 -7.23
CA PHE A 78 -10.02 -6.77 -7.45
C PHE A 78 -11.51 -6.86 -7.80
N GLN A 79 -11.85 -7.56 -8.88
CA GLN A 79 -13.24 -7.78 -9.33
C GLN A 79 -13.71 -9.23 -9.17
N ARG A 80 -12.97 -10.08 -8.44
CA ARG A 80 -13.27 -11.52 -8.36
C ARG A 80 -14.41 -11.86 -7.37
N PRO A 81 -15.14 -12.97 -7.60
CA PRO A 81 -16.02 -13.54 -6.58
C PRO A 81 -15.22 -13.90 -5.32
N PRO A 82 -15.90 -13.97 -4.16
CA PRO A 82 -15.22 -14.15 -2.88
C PRO A 82 -14.70 -15.59 -2.82
N GLY A 83 -13.48 -15.75 -2.30
CA GLY A 83 -12.81 -17.04 -2.20
C GLY A 83 -11.88 -17.39 -3.36
N LEU A 84 -11.87 -16.63 -4.47
CA LEU A 84 -10.80 -16.77 -5.46
C LEU A 84 -9.62 -15.85 -5.12
N PRO A 85 -8.39 -16.37 -4.99
CA PRO A 85 -7.21 -15.53 -4.86
C PRO A 85 -7.03 -14.71 -6.13
N SER A 86 -6.41 -13.54 -6.01
CA SER A 86 -6.04 -12.69 -7.14
C SER A 86 -4.69 -12.06 -6.89
N SER A 87 -3.76 -12.30 -7.80
CA SER A 87 -2.54 -11.51 -7.93
C SER A 87 -2.86 -10.21 -8.69
N MET A 88 -2.20 -9.11 -8.33
CA MET A 88 -2.36 -7.81 -8.99
C MET A 88 -1.55 -7.74 -10.29
N LEU A 89 -1.47 -8.84 -11.04
CA LEU A 89 -0.55 -9.03 -12.16
C LEU A 89 -0.60 -7.90 -13.19
N GLY A 90 -1.80 -7.44 -13.56
CA GLY A 90 -1.95 -6.34 -14.51
C GLY A 90 -1.44 -5.00 -13.94
N TYR A 91 -1.68 -4.75 -12.65
CA TYR A 91 -1.18 -3.57 -11.97
C TYR A 91 0.35 -3.60 -11.86
N GLU A 92 0.90 -4.75 -11.46
CA GLU A 92 2.36 -4.97 -11.37
C GLU A 92 3.04 -4.80 -12.74
N ALA A 93 2.42 -5.31 -13.82
CA ALA A 93 2.91 -5.10 -15.17
C ALA A 93 2.93 -3.61 -15.56
N LEU A 94 1.89 -2.85 -15.19
CA LEU A 94 1.82 -1.41 -15.46
C LEU A 94 2.85 -0.61 -14.66
N THR A 95 3.07 -0.99 -13.39
CA THR A 95 4.03 -0.30 -12.51
C THR A 95 5.47 -0.71 -12.74
N GLY A 96 5.71 -1.80 -13.48
CA GLY A 96 7.04 -2.39 -13.67
C GLY A 96 7.49 -3.24 -12.49
N GLY A 97 6.57 -3.66 -11.61
CA GLY A 97 6.88 -4.48 -10.44
C GLY A 97 7.24 -5.92 -10.78
N LEU A 98 6.91 -6.40 -11.99
CA LEU A 98 7.25 -7.76 -12.44
C LEU A 98 8.75 -7.97 -12.68
N ASP A 99 9.49 -6.89 -12.90
CA ASP A 99 10.93 -6.94 -13.13
C ASP A 99 11.72 -6.90 -11.81
N ASP A 100 11.08 -6.48 -10.72
CA ASP A 100 11.68 -6.31 -9.39
C ASP A 100 11.43 -7.55 -8.54
N PHE A 101 12.50 -8.17 -8.03
CA PHE A 101 12.41 -9.33 -7.14
C PHE A 101 12.21 -8.86 -5.69
N GLN A 102 11.09 -9.24 -5.08
CA GLN A 102 10.73 -8.82 -3.72
C GLN A 102 10.97 -9.93 -2.69
N ILE A 103 10.76 -9.60 -1.42
CA ILE A 103 10.96 -10.55 -0.32
C ILE A 103 9.87 -11.64 -0.35
N GLU A 104 8.68 -11.25 -0.78
CA GLU A 104 7.51 -12.09 -0.96
C GLU A 104 7.79 -13.23 -1.95
N ASP A 105 8.60 -12.98 -2.99
CA ASP A 105 9.01 -13.99 -3.98
C ASP A 105 9.97 -15.05 -3.39
N TYR A 106 10.65 -14.71 -2.29
CA TYR A 106 11.53 -15.65 -1.58
C TYR A 106 10.75 -16.60 -0.67
N PHE A 107 9.60 -16.15 -0.15
CA PHE A 107 8.77 -16.94 0.74
C PHE A 107 7.69 -17.72 -0.03
N ILE A 108 7.21 -18.81 0.56
CA ILE A 108 6.09 -19.57 -0.01
C ILE A 108 4.82 -18.73 0.17
N ASP A 109 4.06 -18.53 -0.90
CA ASP A 109 2.75 -17.86 -0.83
C ASP A 109 1.86 -18.63 0.16
N PRO A 110 1.27 -17.96 1.18
CA PRO A 110 0.31 -18.60 2.08
C PRO A 110 -0.83 -19.35 1.36
N GLN A 111 -1.19 -18.95 0.13
CA GLN A 111 -2.17 -19.63 -0.70
C GLN A 111 -1.72 -21.02 -1.17
N ASP A 112 -0.41 -21.24 -1.31
CA ASP A 112 0.18 -22.52 -1.73
C ASP A 112 0.46 -23.45 -0.53
N SER A 113 0.11 -23.03 0.68
CA SER A 113 0.30 -23.85 1.87
C SER A 113 -0.65 -25.05 1.89
N GLU A 114 -0.17 -26.21 2.35
CA GLU A 114 -0.99 -27.42 2.50
C GLU A 114 -2.17 -27.23 3.48
N THR A 115 -2.05 -26.27 4.40
CA THR A 115 -3.11 -25.94 5.37
C THR A 115 -4.15 -24.98 4.79
N PHE A 116 -3.90 -24.42 3.60
CA PHE A 116 -4.81 -23.44 3.00
C PHE A 116 -6.15 -24.08 2.69
N ARG A 117 -7.22 -23.51 3.27
CA ARG A 117 -8.60 -23.90 2.99
C ARG A 117 -9.27 -22.78 2.20
N PRO A 118 -9.56 -22.98 0.90
CA PRO A 118 -10.25 -21.98 0.12
C PRO A 118 -11.62 -21.70 0.73
N GLN A 119 -12.06 -20.46 0.63
CA GLN A 119 -13.41 -20.09 1.03
C GLN A 119 -14.43 -20.68 0.05
N ASP A 120 -15.60 -21.09 0.54
CA ASP A 120 -16.67 -21.52 -0.33
C ASP A 120 -17.17 -20.34 -1.18
N MET A 121 -17.05 -20.50 -2.51
CA MET A 121 -17.47 -19.49 -3.48
C MET A 121 -18.98 -19.25 -3.43
N HIS A 122 -19.75 -20.31 -3.25
CA HIS A 122 -21.22 -20.22 -3.23
C HIS A 122 -21.66 -19.40 -2.03
N HIS A 123 -21.26 -19.84 -0.83
CA HIS A 123 -21.60 -19.13 0.39
C HIS A 123 -21.02 -17.71 0.43
N GLY A 124 -19.80 -17.48 -0.06
CA GLY A 124 -19.25 -16.14 -0.14
C GLY A 124 -20.08 -15.21 -1.03
N MET A 125 -20.63 -15.73 -2.14
CA MET A 125 -21.51 -14.97 -3.02
C MET A 125 -22.84 -14.65 -2.34
N GLU A 126 -23.41 -15.61 -1.59
CA GLU A 126 -24.59 -15.36 -0.77
C GLU A 126 -24.37 -14.24 0.25
N VAL A 127 -23.22 -14.21 0.94
CA VAL A 127 -22.88 -13.16 1.92
C VAL A 127 -22.77 -11.80 1.23
N ARG A 128 -22.12 -11.74 0.06
CA ARG A 128 -21.96 -10.50 -0.72
C ARG A 128 -23.30 -9.97 -1.24
N LEU A 129 -24.21 -10.86 -1.66
CA LEU A 129 -25.56 -10.50 -2.10
C LEU A 129 -26.53 -10.27 -0.93
N GLY A 130 -26.10 -10.54 0.30
CA GLY A 130 -26.90 -10.36 1.52
C GLY A 130 -27.95 -11.45 1.76
N ILE A 131 -27.86 -12.58 1.04
CA ILE A 131 -28.72 -13.76 1.17
C ILE A 131 -28.38 -14.52 2.46
N SER A 132 -27.09 -14.66 2.76
CA SER A 132 -26.59 -15.27 4.00
C SER A 132 -25.94 -14.23 4.92
N LYS A 133 -25.85 -14.54 6.23
CA LYS A 133 -25.25 -13.67 7.26
C LYS A 133 -24.01 -14.35 7.83
N GLY A 134 -23.02 -13.54 8.20
CA GLY A 134 -21.80 -14.00 8.87
C GLY A 134 -20.56 -13.95 7.98
N PRO A 135 -19.40 -14.37 8.52
CA PRO A 135 -18.17 -14.50 7.75
C PRO A 135 -18.27 -15.66 6.76
N VAL A 136 -17.59 -15.55 5.62
CA VAL A 136 -17.57 -16.60 4.59
C VAL A 136 -16.96 -17.88 5.17
N CYS A 137 -17.71 -18.98 5.16
CA CYS A 137 -17.22 -20.28 5.59
C CYS A 137 -16.14 -20.84 4.63
N PRO A 138 -15.15 -21.58 5.16
CA PRO A 138 -14.25 -22.37 4.33
C PRO A 138 -15.02 -23.49 3.64
N SER A 139 -14.60 -23.88 2.42
CA SER A 139 -15.19 -25.02 1.73
C SER A 139 -14.98 -26.30 2.53
N PHE A 140 -16.01 -27.13 2.64
CA PHE A 140 -15.88 -28.48 3.19
C PHE A 140 -15.14 -29.35 2.15
N ILE A 141 -13.86 -29.61 2.40
CA ILE A 141 -13.14 -30.77 1.87
C ILE A 141 -13.20 -31.86 2.94
#